data_AF-A0A2N5KK66-F1
#
_entry.id   AF-A0A2N5KK66-F1
#
_cell.length_a   1.000
_cell.length_b   1.000
_cell.length_c   1.000
_cell.angle_alpha   90.00
_cell.angle_beta   90.00
_cell.angle_gamma   90.00
#
_symmetry.space_group_name_H-M   'P 1'
#
loop_
_entity.id
_entity.type
_entity.pdbx_description
1 polymer ?
#
loop_
_entity_poly.entity_id
_entity_poly.type
_entity_poly.pdbx_seq_one_letter_code
_entity_poly.pdbx_strand_id
1 'polypeptide(L)'
;MDGGRRYMAGDIVRAELVLEHAANLSRIFVAFSHERDPLTELYFEATHFPAEGNERTADGTRRSRVLLEAPVPPETVPGVYALDRVNVFSVGGKLSRLREGGLAGVSGASFEVVEEPAEPPTVAGLEFLA
;
A
#
# COMPACT_ATOMS: atom_id res chain seq x y z
N MET A 1 -12.62 19.84 3.45
CA MET A 1 -11.19 19.52 3.30
C MET A 1 -11.03 18.15 3.92
N ASP A 2 -11.09 17.11 3.10
CA ASP A 2 -10.96 15.75 3.59
C ASP A 2 -9.50 15.56 3.97
N GLY A 3 -9.24 15.37 5.27
CA GLY A 3 -7.90 15.20 5.80
C GLY A 3 -7.24 13.99 5.15
N GLY A 4 -6.34 14.25 4.21
CA GLY A 4 -5.58 13.21 3.51
C GLY A 4 -4.75 12.37 4.49
N ARG A 5 -4.48 11.13 4.11
CA ARG A 5 -3.58 10.25 4.87
C ARG A 5 -2.16 10.81 4.76
N ARG A 6 -1.63 11.32 5.87
CA ARG A 6 -0.29 11.91 5.96
C ARG A 6 0.61 11.01 6.79
N TYR A 7 1.84 10.86 6.32
CA TYR A 7 2.84 10.01 6.94
C TYR A 7 4.20 10.73 6.96
N MET A 8 4.98 10.50 7.99
CA MET A 8 6.37 10.90 8.09
C MET A 8 7.28 9.70 7.85
N ALA A 9 8.58 9.96 7.67
CA ALA A 9 9.58 8.91 7.71
C ALA A 9 9.41 8.01 8.96
N GLY A 10 9.47 6.69 8.76
CA GLY A 10 9.29 5.70 9.83
C GLY A 10 7.84 5.32 10.13
N ASP A 11 6.84 6.11 9.70
CA ASP A 11 5.45 5.71 9.85
C ASP A 11 5.13 4.46 9.02
N ILE A 12 4.18 3.65 9.50
CA ILE A 12 3.69 2.48 8.75
C ILE A 12 2.46 2.88 7.95
N VAL A 13 2.59 2.84 6.62
CA VAL A 13 1.44 2.95 5.73
C VAL A 13 0.77 1.59 5.63
N ARG A 14 -0.55 1.56 5.88
CA ARG A 14 -1.40 0.37 5.77
C ARG A 14 -2.45 0.57 4.69
N ALA A 15 -2.59 -0.40 3.80
CA ALA A 15 -3.61 -0.40 2.76
C ALA A 15 -4.23 -1.79 2.61
N GLU A 16 -5.52 -1.84 2.31
CA GLU A 16 -6.18 -3.07 1.87
C GLU A 16 -6.39 -3.01 0.36
N LEU A 17 -5.94 -4.05 -0.34
CA LEU A 17 -6.18 -4.25 -1.76
C LEU A 17 -7.19 -5.39 -1.94
N VAL A 18 -8.24 -5.13 -2.71
CA VAL A 18 -9.22 -6.16 -3.10
C VAL A 18 -8.95 -6.59 -4.53
N LEU A 19 -8.78 -7.88 -4.76
CA LEU A 19 -8.51 -8.44 -6.08
C LEU A 19 -9.53 -9.50 -6.47
N GLU A 20 -9.94 -9.44 -7.73
CA GLU A 20 -10.68 -10.52 -8.40
C GLU A 20 -9.73 -11.32 -9.29
N HIS A 21 -9.69 -12.64 -9.12
CA HIS A 21 -8.76 -13.49 -9.83
C HIS A 21 -9.23 -14.95 -9.91
N ALA A 22 -8.88 -15.64 -11.00
CA ALA A 22 -9.09 -17.09 -11.11
C ALA A 22 -7.84 -17.90 -10.71
N ALA A 23 -6.64 -17.32 -10.83
CA ALA A 23 -5.38 -17.99 -10.55
C ALA A 23 -5.04 -18.02 -9.04
N ASN A 24 -4.25 -18.99 -8.60
CA ASN A 24 -3.66 -18.94 -7.25
C ASN A 24 -2.56 -17.86 -7.22
N LEU A 25 -2.64 -16.92 -6.29
CA LEU A 25 -1.68 -15.82 -6.13
C LEU A 25 -0.48 -16.25 -5.27
N SER A 26 0.69 -15.66 -5.52
CA SER A 26 1.93 -15.96 -4.79
C SER A 26 2.60 -14.72 -4.20
N ARG A 27 2.66 -13.61 -4.93
CA ARG A 27 3.21 -12.32 -4.48
C ARG A 27 2.46 -11.18 -5.15
N ILE A 28 2.29 -10.08 -4.42
CA ILE A 28 1.75 -8.83 -4.97
C ILE A 28 2.69 -7.69 -4.61
N PHE A 29 2.97 -6.84 -5.60
CA PHE A 29 3.65 -5.56 -5.39
C PHE A 29 2.74 -4.43 -5.82
N VAL A 30 2.52 -3.49 -4.93
CA VAL A 30 1.84 -2.24 -5.23
C VAL A 30 2.86 -1.12 -5.23
N ALA A 31 2.94 -0.38 -6.32
CA ALA A 31 3.84 0.78 -6.42
C ALA A 31 3.02 2.05 -6.43
N PHE A 32 3.43 2.99 -5.58
CA PHE A 32 2.96 4.37 -5.58
C PHE A 32 4.08 5.25 -6.11
N SER A 33 3.78 6.08 -7.10
CA SER A 33 4.74 7.01 -7.70
C SER A 33 4.52 8.42 -7.18
N HIS A 34 5.61 9.16 -6.99
CA HIS A 34 5.55 10.55 -6.59
C HIS A 34 4.97 11.41 -7.73
N GLU A 35 3.98 12.26 -7.44
CA GLU A 35 3.23 12.98 -8.49
C GLU A 35 4.08 13.95 -9.32
N ARG A 36 5.14 14.50 -8.73
CA ARG A 36 6.05 15.45 -9.42
C ARG A 36 7.31 14.80 -9.99
N ASP A 37 7.57 13.55 -9.61
CA ASP A 37 8.71 12.77 -10.09
C ASP A 37 8.32 11.28 -10.16
N PRO A 38 7.74 10.83 -11.29
CA PRO A 38 7.24 9.47 -11.43
C PRO A 38 8.31 8.37 -11.34
N LEU A 39 9.60 8.72 -11.39
CA LEU A 39 10.70 7.78 -11.19
C LEU A 39 10.95 7.48 -9.70
N THR A 40 10.47 8.34 -8.82
CA THR A 40 10.50 8.14 -7.37
C THR A 40 9.28 7.33 -6.96
N GLU A 41 9.51 6.13 -6.44
CA GLU A 41 8.47 5.14 -6.14
C GLU A 41 8.59 4.55 -4.74
N LEU A 42 7.44 4.23 -4.14
CA LEU A 42 7.33 3.44 -2.92
C LEU A 42 6.63 2.13 -3.22
N TYR A 43 7.17 1.03 -2.69
CA TYR A 43 6.70 -0.32 -2.94
C TYR A 43 6.15 -0.98 -1.70
N PHE A 44 5.00 -1.62 -1.87
CA PHE A 44 4.32 -2.39 -0.85
C PHE A 44 4.27 -3.82 -1.33
N GLU A 45 4.80 -4.74 -0.55
CA GLU A 45 4.79 -6.17 -0.86
C GLU A 45 3.80 -6.90 0.06
N ALA A 46 2.92 -7.68 -0.55
CA ALA A 46 2.16 -8.70 0.17
C ALA A 46 2.62 -10.10 -0.27
N THR A 47 3.02 -10.89 0.72
CA THR A 47 3.38 -12.31 0.59
C THR A 47 2.40 -13.22 1.32
N HIS A 48 1.51 -12.65 2.15
CA HIS A 48 0.50 -13.38 2.91
C HIS A 48 -0.91 -13.10 2.35
N PHE A 49 -1.63 -14.17 2.05
CA PHE A 49 -2.99 -14.14 1.49
C PHE A 49 -3.89 -14.98 2.38
N PRO A 50 -4.55 -14.39 3.40
CA PRO A 50 -5.37 -15.15 4.32
C PRO A 50 -6.53 -15.80 3.56
N ALA A 51 -6.73 -17.11 3.76
CA ALA A 51 -7.82 -17.84 3.11
C ALA A 51 -9.20 -17.39 3.62
N GLU A 52 -9.25 -16.82 4.82
CA GLU A 52 -10.47 -16.46 5.56
C GLU A 52 -11.23 -15.25 4.98
N GLY A 53 -10.72 -14.62 3.93
CA GLY A 53 -11.37 -13.51 3.21
C GLY A 53 -11.73 -13.82 1.76
N ASN A 54 -11.59 -15.08 1.33
CA ASN A 54 -11.71 -15.45 -0.08
C ASN A 54 -13.12 -15.94 -0.41
N GLU A 55 -13.91 -15.10 -1.07
CA GLU A 55 -15.18 -15.53 -1.64
C GLU A 55 -14.93 -16.22 -2.98
N ARG A 56 -15.53 -17.40 -3.18
CA ARG A 56 -15.49 -18.11 -4.45
C ARG A 56 -16.84 -18.00 -5.14
N THR A 57 -16.85 -17.42 -6.32
CA THR A 57 -18.03 -17.33 -7.17
C THR A 57 -18.24 -18.65 -7.94
N ALA A 58 -19.46 -18.87 -8.44
CA ALA A 58 -19.84 -20.11 -9.13
C ALA A 58 -19.06 -20.35 -10.45
N ASP A 59 -18.54 -19.29 -11.06
CA ASP A 59 -17.70 -19.33 -12.26
C ASP A 59 -16.22 -19.66 -11.97
N GLY A 60 -15.86 -19.84 -10.69
CA GLY A 60 -14.50 -20.15 -10.27
C GLY A 60 -13.61 -18.93 -10.00
N THR A 61 -14.12 -17.71 -10.20
CA THR A 61 -13.45 -16.47 -9.77
C THR A 61 -13.37 -16.42 -8.25
N ARG A 62 -12.29 -15.81 -7.74
CA ARG A 62 -12.08 -15.57 -6.32
C ARG A 62 -11.94 -14.08 -6.09
N ARG A 63 -12.50 -13.60 -4.99
CA ARG A 63 -12.28 -12.26 -4.48
C ARG A 63 -11.45 -12.34 -3.21
N SER A 64 -10.23 -11.81 -3.23
CA SER A 64 -9.31 -11.83 -2.09
C SER A 64 -9.08 -10.41 -1.57
N ARG A 65 -9.03 -10.27 -0.24
CA ARG A 65 -8.57 -9.05 0.44
C ARG A 65 -7.14 -9.24 0.91
N VAL A 66 -6.28 -8.28 0.61
CA VAL A 66 -4.84 -8.34 0.88
C VAL A 66 -4.43 -7.11 1.67
N LEU A 67 -3.89 -7.32 2.87
CA LEU A 67 -3.30 -6.26 3.65
C LEU A 67 -1.86 -5.99 3.15
N LEU A 68 -1.57 -4.73 2.91
CA LEU A 68 -0.28 -4.21 2.49
C LEU A 68 0.20 -3.28 3.60
N GLU A 69 1.39 -3.56 4.12
CA GLU A 69 2.02 -2.71 5.13
C GLU A 69 3.46 -2.45 4.73
N ALA A 70 3.87 -1.18 4.72
CA ALA A 70 5.25 -0.80 4.50
C ALA A 70 5.60 0.43 5.35
N PRO A 71 6.79 0.48 5.95
CA PRO A 71 7.29 1.72 6.53
C PRO A 71 7.58 2.73 5.42
N VAL A 72 7.44 4.02 5.73
CA VAL A 72 7.99 5.10 4.89
C VAL A 72 9.50 5.15 5.13
N PRO A 73 10.36 4.88 4.13
CA PRO A 73 11.81 4.97 4.28
C PRO A 73 12.27 6.37 4.71
N PRO A 74 13.37 6.50 5.48
CA PRO A 74 13.86 7.80 5.94
C PRO A 74 14.32 8.73 4.82
N GLU A 75 14.73 8.18 3.67
CA GLU A 75 15.14 8.91 2.48
C GLU A 75 13.97 9.30 1.55
N THR A 76 12.73 9.04 1.96
CA THR A 76 11.55 9.32 1.14
C THR A 76 11.39 10.82 0.91
N VAL A 77 11.24 11.21 -0.35
CA VAL A 77 11.01 12.61 -0.73
C VAL A 77 9.61 13.04 -0.29
N PRO A 78 9.45 14.16 0.44
CA PRO A 78 8.14 14.68 0.80
C PRO A 78 7.29 15.02 -0.44
N GLY A 79 6.02 14.65 -0.39
CA GLY A 79 5.04 14.91 -1.45
C GLY A 79 3.96 13.85 -1.55
N VAL A 80 3.12 13.98 -2.58
CA VAL A 80 2.00 13.07 -2.80
C VAL A 80 2.46 11.87 -3.63
N TYR A 81 2.15 10.68 -3.13
CA TYR A 81 2.38 9.40 -3.78
C TYR A 81 1.05 8.81 -4.21
N ALA A 82 0.86 8.68 -5.52
CA ALA A 82 -0.36 8.14 -6.12
C ALA A 82 -0.12 6.71 -6.64
N LEU A 83 -1.15 5.87 -6.55
CA LEU A 83 -1.10 4.50 -7.04
C LEU A 83 -0.78 4.47 -8.55
N ASP A 84 0.37 3.87 -8.92
CA ASP A 84 0.80 3.73 -10.32
C ASP A 84 0.46 2.33 -10.88
N ARG A 85 0.83 1.29 -10.13
CA ARG A 85 0.69 -0.09 -10.62
C ARG A 85 0.50 -1.11 -9.51
N VAL A 86 -0.12 -2.22 -9.90
CA VAL A 86 -0.16 -3.47 -9.13
C VAL A 86 0.41 -4.59 -9.98
N ASN A 87 1.47 -5.24 -9.50
CA ASN A 87 2.03 -6.45 -10.10
C ASN A 87 1.57 -7.66 -9.30
N VAL A 88 0.91 -8.61 -9.96
CA VAL A 88 0.37 -9.83 -9.35
C VAL A 88 1.08 -11.04 -9.95
N PHE A 89 1.75 -11.81 -9.09
CA PHE A 89 2.36 -13.08 -9.45
C PHE A 89 1.44 -14.23 -9.07
N SER A 90 1.27 -15.18 -10.00
CA SER A 90 0.63 -16.44 -9.71
C SER A 90 1.63 -17.50 -9.23
N VAL A 91 1.13 -18.52 -8.54
CA VAL A 91 1.93 -19.71 -8.17
C VAL A 91 2.50 -20.41 -9.41
N GLY A 92 1.79 -20.34 -10.55
CA GLY A 92 2.25 -20.86 -11.84
C GLY A 92 3.31 -20.00 -12.55
N GLY A 93 3.83 -18.97 -11.90
CA GLY A 93 4.91 -18.12 -12.43
C GLY A 93 4.45 -17.04 -13.43
N LYS A 94 3.14 -16.85 -13.63
CA LYS A 94 2.63 -15.80 -14.51
C LYS A 94 2.61 -14.46 -13.78
N LEU A 95 3.13 -13.42 -14.43
CA LEU A 95 3.01 -12.03 -14.01
C LEU A 95 1.84 -11.35 -14.74
N SER A 96 0.98 -10.69 -13.97
CA SER A 96 -0.01 -9.74 -14.48
C SER A 96 0.33 -8.35 -13.97
N ARG A 97 0.53 -7.39 -14.88
CA ARG A 97 0.80 -5.98 -14.53
C ARG A 97 -0.46 -5.17 -14.78
N LEU A 98 -1.07 -4.68 -13.70
CA LEU A 98 -2.28 -3.86 -13.74
C LEU A 98 -1.88 -2.38 -13.68
N ARG A 99 -2.38 -1.60 -14.64
CA ARG A 99 -2.23 -0.14 -14.77
C ARG A 99 -3.54 0.45 -15.31
N GLU A 100 -3.75 1.74 -15.11
CA GLU A 100 -4.87 2.52 -15.68
C GLU A 100 -6.22 1.79 -15.54
N GLY A 101 -6.77 1.24 -16.63
CA GLY A 101 -8.04 0.53 -16.65
C GLY A 101 -8.11 -0.67 -15.69
N GLY A 102 -6.96 -1.32 -15.41
CA GLY A 102 -6.86 -2.39 -14.40
C GLY A 102 -6.95 -1.89 -12.95
N LEU A 103 -6.93 -0.56 -12.75
CA LEU A 103 -7.00 0.12 -11.45
C LEU A 103 -8.24 1.01 -11.33
N ALA A 104 -9.20 0.94 -12.28
CA ALA A 104 -10.34 1.85 -12.32
C ALA A 104 -11.16 1.87 -11.02
N GLY A 105 -11.23 0.75 -10.27
CA GLY A 105 -11.91 0.68 -8.98
C GLY A 105 -11.17 1.36 -7.81
N VAL A 106 -9.93 1.77 -8.02
CA VAL A 106 -9.04 2.39 -7.02
C VAL A 106 -8.31 3.61 -7.60
N SER A 107 -8.81 4.17 -8.71
CA SER A 107 -8.23 5.37 -9.33
C SER A 107 -8.35 6.55 -8.38
N GLY A 108 -7.22 7.12 -7.96
CA GLY A 108 -7.16 8.21 -6.97
C GLY A 108 -6.71 7.77 -5.58
N ALA A 109 -6.36 6.49 -5.37
CA ALA A 109 -5.69 6.07 -4.14
C ALA A 109 -4.31 6.76 -4.04
N SER A 110 -4.14 7.60 -3.03
CA SER A 110 -2.89 8.31 -2.74
C SER A 110 -2.69 8.54 -1.24
N PHE A 111 -1.48 8.92 -0.88
CA PHE A 111 -1.12 9.44 0.43
C PHE A 111 -0.05 10.52 0.29
N GLU A 112 0.12 11.32 1.33
CA GLU A 112 1.12 12.39 1.38
C GLU A 112 2.21 12.01 2.38
N VAL A 113 3.46 12.10 1.94
CA VAL A 113 4.63 12.06 2.83
C VAL A 113 4.98 13.49 3.18
N VAL A 114 5.08 13.79 4.47
CA VAL A 114 5.41 15.12 4.99
C VAL A 114 6.78 15.10 5.67
N GLU A 115 7.40 16.26 5.78
CA GLU A 115 8.65 16.42 6.52
C GLU A 115 8.45 16.14 8.01
N GLU A 116 9.44 15.49 8.62
CA GLU A 116 9.50 15.33 10.07
C GLU A 116 9.74 16.71 10.71
N PRO A 117 8.97 17.08 11.75
CA PRO A 117 9.20 18.32 12.49
C PRO A 117 10.63 18.38 13.04
N ALA A 118 11.29 19.52 12.87
CA ALA A 118 12.65 19.73 13.36
C ALA A 118 12.70 20.00 14.87
N GLU A 119 11.56 20.33 15.48
CA GLU A 119 11.48 20.64 16.89
C GLU A 119 11.82 19.39 17.74
N PRO A 120 12.74 19.52 18.72
CA PRO A 120 13.03 18.42 19.61
C PRO A 120 11.78 18.06 20.45
N PRO A 121 11.60 16.77 20.80
CA PRO A 121 10.48 16.38 21.66
C PRO A 121 10.63 17.01 23.05
N THR A 122 9.51 17.38 23.65
CA THR A 122 9.45 17.82 25.05
C THR A 122 8.89 16.71 25.92
N VAL A 123 9.49 16.46 27.09
CA VAL A 123 8.94 15.54 28.08
C VAL A 123 7.73 16.18 28.75
N ALA A 124 6.54 15.60 28.58
CA ALA A 124 5.30 16.11 29.16
C ALA A 124 5.10 15.70 30.63
N GLY A 125 5.74 14.61 31.08
CA GLY A 125 5.63 14.10 32.45
C GLY A 125 6.31 12.74 32.62
N LEU A 126 6.51 12.33 33.87
CA LEU A 126 7.04 11.02 34.25
C LEU A 126 6.35 10.60 35.55
N GLU A 127 5.73 9.41 35.55
CA GLU A 127 5.03 8.85 36.72
C GLU A 127 5.56 7.46 37.06
N PHE A 128 5.64 7.15 38.35
CA PHE A 128 5.96 5.81 38.83
C PHE A 128 4.67 4.99 38.95
N LEU A 129 4.61 3.86 38.25
CA LEU A 129 3.49 2.91 38.35
C LEU A 129 3.69 2.00 39.58
N ALA A 130 2.63 1.76 40.34
CA ALA A 130 2.59 0.87 41.49
C ALA A 130 2.39 -0.59 41.10
#